data_AF-A0A8B8N097-F1
#
_entry.id   AF-A0A8B8N097-F1
#
_cell.length_a   1.000
_cell.length_b   1.000
_cell.length_c   1.000
_cell.angle_alpha   90.00
_cell.angle_beta   90.00
_cell.angle_gamma   90.00
#
_symmetry.space_group_name_H-M   'P 1'
#
loop_
_entity.id
_entity.type
_entity.pdbx_description
1 polymer ?
#
loop_
_entity_poly.entity_id
_entity_poly.type
_entity_poly.pdbx_seq_one_letter_code
_entity_poly.pdbx_strand_id
1 'polypeptide(L)'
;MPKEYYVVFNGRNIGIYNNWPQTEVQVSGFSKANYKGYNNWEAAKQTYLKFFNMKELPTTIHLPTRFPPNNKHVKQDDDCPSGCSRIIRDLEMELEQTRFELEQTRRELEHSQCSLQLTIRELQNAREVNDNFRDMISGFRNVNID
;
A
#
# COMPACT_ATOMS: atom_id res chain seq x y z
N MET A 1 18.29 -21.33 -20.86
CA MET A 1 18.62 -20.46 -19.71
C MET A 1 17.65 -20.79 -18.57
N PRO A 2 18.12 -20.93 -17.32
CA PRO A 2 17.24 -21.15 -16.18
C PRO A 2 16.30 -19.95 -15.99
N LYS A 3 15.05 -20.20 -15.60
CA LYS A 3 14.07 -19.15 -15.30
C LYS A 3 14.32 -18.65 -13.88
N GLU A 4 14.70 -17.38 -13.77
CA GLU A 4 15.02 -16.76 -12.48
C GLU A 4 13.78 -16.12 -11.83
N TYR A 5 12.78 -15.71 -12.61
CA TYR A 5 11.63 -14.96 -12.11
C TYR A 5 10.32 -15.68 -12.40
N TYR A 6 9.36 -15.62 -11.50
CA TYR A 6 8.04 -16.24 -11.62
C TYR A 6 6.97 -15.24 -11.22
N VAL A 7 5.99 -15.04 -12.10
CA VAL A 7 4.83 -14.19 -11.85
C VAL A 7 3.65 -15.08 -11.51
N VAL A 8 3.06 -14.89 -10.33
CA VAL A 8 1.81 -15.54 -9.92
C VAL A 8 0.67 -14.57 -10.18
N PHE A 9 -0.20 -14.91 -11.14
CA PHE A 9 -1.39 -14.14 -11.48
C PHE A 9 -2.60 -14.55 -10.63
N ASN A 10 -2.64 -15.82 -10.23
CA ASN A 10 -3.67 -16.36 -9.35
C ASN A 10 -3.06 -17.43 -8.45
N GLY A 11 -3.24 -17.29 -7.14
CA GLY A 11 -2.64 -18.13 -6.12
C GLY A 11 -2.97 -17.60 -4.72
N ARG A 12 -2.33 -18.17 -3.70
CA ARG A 12 -2.47 -17.71 -2.31
C ARG A 12 -2.04 -16.26 -2.15
N ASN A 13 -0.85 -15.94 -2.65
CA ASN A 13 -0.34 -14.57 -2.75
C ASN A 13 0.06 -14.28 -4.20
N ILE A 14 -0.45 -13.17 -4.73
CA ILE A 14 -0.21 -12.70 -6.10
C ILE A 14 1.03 -11.80 -6.08
N GLY A 15 1.95 -12.00 -7.02
CA GLY A 15 3.20 -11.25 -7.02
C GLY A 15 4.27 -11.82 -7.95
N ILE A 16 5.48 -11.24 -7.87
CA ILE A 16 6.65 -11.65 -8.64
C ILE A 16 7.69 -12.23 -7.67
N TYR A 17 8.09 -13.48 -7.89
CA TYR A 17 9.04 -14.22 -7.09
C TYR A 17 10.32 -14.46 -7.88
N ASN A 18 11.46 -14.54 -7.19
CA ASN A 18 12.77 -14.84 -7.80
C ASN A 18 13.21 -16.30 -7.58
N ASN A 19 12.30 -17.16 -7.09
CA ASN A 19 12.60 -18.54 -6.70
C ASN A 19 11.41 -19.46 -6.96
N TRP A 20 11.65 -20.67 -7.49
CA TRP A 20 10.62 -21.67 -7.68
C TRP A 20 9.99 -22.17 -6.37
N PRO A 21 10.76 -22.53 -5.31
CA PRO A 21 10.18 -23.01 -4.05
C PRO A 21 9.17 -22.03 -3.44
N GLN A 22 9.44 -20.72 -3.54
CA GLN A 22 8.52 -19.69 -3.06
C GLN A 22 7.23 -19.64 -3.90
N THR A 23 7.38 -19.77 -5.21
CA THR A 23 6.26 -19.78 -6.17
C THR A 23 5.39 -21.00 -5.96
N GLU A 24 6.00 -22.18 -5.79
CA GLU A 24 5.34 -23.46 -5.57
C GLU A 24 4.42 -23.40 -4.34
N VAL A 25 4.88 -22.80 -3.24
CA VAL A 25 4.05 -22.61 -2.03
C VAL A 25 2.82 -21.74 -2.32
N GLN A 26 2.83 -20.85 -3.31
CA GLN A 26 1.65 -20.03 -3.64
C GLN A 26 0.65 -20.73 -4.55
N VAL A 27 1.12 -21.65 -5.41
CA VAL A 27 0.32 -22.27 -6.47
C VAL A 27 -0.06 -23.72 -6.18
N SER A 28 0.76 -24.44 -5.40
CA SER A 28 0.58 -25.86 -5.11
C SER A 28 -0.64 -26.09 -4.23
N GLY A 29 -1.57 -26.92 -4.72
CA GLY A 29 -2.85 -27.21 -4.05
C GLY A 29 -3.87 -26.06 -4.11
N PHE A 30 -3.63 -25.00 -4.88
CA PHE A 30 -4.58 -23.90 -5.04
C PHE A 30 -5.45 -24.12 -6.29
N SER A 31 -6.78 -24.05 -6.12
CA SER A 31 -7.71 -24.25 -7.23
C SER A 31 -7.59 -23.10 -8.24
N LYS A 32 -7.39 -23.43 -9.53
CA LYS A 32 -7.18 -22.46 -10.62
C LYS A 32 -5.91 -21.60 -10.50
N ALA A 33 -4.85 -22.12 -9.87
CA ALA A 33 -3.57 -21.40 -9.82
C ALA A 33 -3.04 -21.07 -11.23
N ASN A 34 -2.54 -19.85 -11.40
CA ASN A 34 -2.01 -19.36 -12.68
C ASN A 34 -0.69 -18.62 -12.44
N TYR A 35 0.39 -19.12 -13.03
CA TYR A 35 1.73 -18.55 -12.92
C TYR A 35 2.52 -18.66 -14.22
N LYS A 36 3.53 -17.81 -14.40
CA LYS A 36 4.44 -17.84 -15.56
C LYS A 36 5.86 -17.45 -15.19
N GLY A 37 6.82 -18.22 -15.67
CA GLY A 37 8.25 -17.98 -15.46
C GLY A 37 8.90 -17.15 -16.56
N TYR A 38 9.86 -16.32 -16.17
CA TYR A 38 10.59 -15.35 -16.99
C TYR A 38 12.08 -15.40 -16.65
N ASN A 39 12.89 -14.99 -17.62
CA ASN A 39 14.34 -14.95 -17.49
C ASN A 39 14.85 -13.56 -17.08
N ASN A 40 13.97 -12.55 -17.09
CA ASN A 40 14.32 -11.16 -16.87
C ASN A 40 13.27 -10.49 -15.96
N TRP A 41 13.74 -9.68 -15.01
CA TRP A 41 12.89 -8.97 -14.05
C TRP A 41 11.90 -8.05 -14.75
N GLU A 42 12.35 -7.27 -15.73
CA GLU A 42 11.50 -6.32 -16.45
C GLU A 42 10.40 -7.03 -17.24
N ALA A 43 10.69 -8.20 -17.81
CA ALA A 43 9.70 -8.98 -18.56
C ALA A 43 8.60 -9.55 -17.63
N ALA A 44 9.00 -10.00 -16.43
CA ALA A 44 8.09 -10.42 -15.38
C ALA A 44 7.20 -9.25 -14.93
N LYS A 45 7.82 -8.11 -14.60
CA LYS A 45 7.15 -6.86 -14.21
C LYS A 45 6.14 -6.40 -15.26
N GLN A 46 6.58 -6.29 -16.52
CA GLN A 46 5.71 -5.83 -17.60
C GLN A 46 4.51 -6.75 -17.81
N THR A 47 4.71 -8.07 -17.69
CA THR A 47 3.58 -8.99 -17.84
C THR A 47 2.60 -8.90 -16.67
N TYR A 48 3.11 -8.76 -15.44
CA TYR A 48 2.27 -8.53 -14.26
C TYR A 48 1.42 -7.27 -14.44
N LEU A 49 2.04 -6.14 -14.80
CA LEU A 49 1.34 -4.87 -15.04
C LEU A 49 0.30 -4.97 -16.16
N LYS A 50 0.65 -5.63 -17.26
CA LYS A 50 -0.27 -5.86 -18.38
C LYS A 50 -1.47 -6.71 -17.98
N PHE A 51 -1.28 -7.71 -17.13
CA PHE A 51 -2.34 -8.59 -16.66
C PHE A 51 -3.34 -7.86 -15.75
N PHE A 52 -2.83 -7.05 -14.81
CA PHE A 52 -3.67 -6.29 -13.86
C PHE A 52 -4.08 -4.91 -14.38
N ASN A 53 -3.71 -4.56 -15.61
CA ASN A 53 -3.96 -3.25 -16.23
C ASN A 53 -3.47 -2.07 -15.36
N MET A 54 -2.34 -2.24 -14.68
CA MET A 54 -1.74 -1.26 -13.75
C MET A 54 -0.68 -0.41 -14.46
N LYS A 55 -0.58 0.88 -14.08
CA LYS A 55 0.45 1.79 -14.61
C LYS A 55 1.84 1.51 -14.04
N GLU A 56 1.90 1.20 -12.74
CA GLU A 56 3.15 0.93 -12.02
C GLU A 56 2.94 -0.17 -10.97
N LEU A 57 4.02 -0.84 -10.56
CA LEU A 57 3.91 -1.87 -9.52
C LEU A 57 3.58 -1.15 -8.21
N PRO A 58 2.63 -1.65 -7.41
CA PRO A 58 2.40 -1.08 -6.09
C PRO A 58 3.72 -1.18 -5.31
N THR A 59 4.11 -0.10 -4.64
CA THR A 59 5.35 -0.03 -3.83
C THR A 59 5.41 -1.16 -2.79
N THR A 60 4.24 -1.69 -2.43
CA THR A 60 4.02 -2.90 -1.62
C THR A 60 3.76 -4.12 -2.50
N ILE A 61 4.62 -4.43 -3.46
CA ILE A 61 4.78 -5.84 -3.82
C ILE A 61 5.62 -6.40 -2.69
N HIS A 62 4.99 -7.22 -1.85
CA HIS A 62 5.72 -8.21 -1.07
C HIS A 62 6.54 -9.03 -2.06
N LEU A 63 7.74 -8.57 -2.38
CA LEU A 63 8.86 -9.50 -2.42
C LEU A 63 8.91 -9.97 -0.96
N PRO A 64 8.50 -11.21 -0.63
CA PRO A 64 8.67 -11.69 0.73
C PRO A 64 10.13 -11.45 1.08
N THR A 65 10.35 -10.48 1.96
CA THR A 65 11.65 -10.00 2.38
C THR A 65 12.36 -11.22 2.91
N ARG A 66 13.41 -11.64 2.18
CA ARG A 66 14.42 -12.63 2.57
C ARG A 66 13.96 -13.56 3.70
N PHE A 67 13.34 -14.69 3.36
CA PHE A 67 13.60 -15.87 4.19
C PHE A 67 15.13 -16.10 4.13
N PRO A 68 15.80 -16.26 5.28
CA PRO A 68 17.25 -16.36 5.34
C PRO A 68 17.75 -17.48 4.42
N PRO A 69 18.96 -17.35 3.84
CA PRO A 69 19.51 -18.36 2.98
C PRO A 69 19.54 -19.68 3.75
N ASN A 70 18.98 -20.70 3.12
CA ASN A 70 18.92 -22.06 3.60
C ASN A 70 20.34 -22.55 3.96
N ASN A 71 20.73 -22.41 5.22
CA ASN A 71 21.90 -23.07 5.76
C ASN A 71 21.42 -24.35 6.43
N LYS A 72 21.38 -25.42 5.63
CA LYS A 72 22.05 -26.71 5.89
C LYS A 72 22.82 -26.75 7.21
N HIS A 73 22.09 -26.86 8.30
CA HIS A 73 22.43 -27.59 9.52
C HIS A 73 21.12 -27.79 10.27
N VAL A 74 20.34 -28.76 9.78
CA VAL A 74 19.42 -29.48 10.64
C VAL A 74 20.31 -30.21 11.65
N LYS A 75 20.50 -29.60 12.82
CA LYS A 75 20.65 -30.41 14.02
C LYS A 75 19.23 -30.70 14.48
N GLN A 76 18.91 -32.00 14.42
CA GLN A 76 17.80 -32.56 15.17
C GLN A 76 18.08 -32.23 16.62
N ASP A 77 17.29 -31.34 17.19
CA ASP A 77 17.14 -31.24 18.64
C ASP A 77 15.67 -31.51 18.92
N ASP A 78 15.45 -32.56 19.70
CA ASP A 78 14.20 -33.24 19.98
C ASP A 78 13.19 -32.40 20.79
N ASP A 79 11.91 -32.75 20.66
CA ASP A 79 10.76 -32.41 21.51
C ASP A 79 10.43 -30.93 21.83
N CYS A 80 9.52 -30.33 21.03
CA CYS A 80 8.59 -29.31 21.54
C CYS A 80 7.29 -29.25 20.69
N PRO A 81 6.08 -29.40 21.28
CA PRO A 81 4.82 -29.54 20.51
C PRO A 81 4.27 -28.26 19.87
N SER A 82 5.05 -27.18 19.73
CA SER A 82 4.51 -25.89 19.28
C SER A 82 5.56 -25.00 18.63
N GLY A 83 6.01 -25.39 17.43
CA GLY A 83 6.85 -24.58 16.53
C GLY A 83 6.12 -23.42 15.82
N CYS A 84 4.80 -23.27 16.02
CA CYS A 84 4.01 -22.18 15.45
C CYS A 84 4.32 -20.80 16.07
N SER A 85 5.03 -20.74 17.21
CA SER A 85 5.09 -19.52 18.03
C SER A 85 6.09 -18.44 17.58
N ARG A 86 7.02 -18.68 16.64
CA ARG A 86 7.96 -17.64 16.16
C ARG A 86 7.43 -16.89 14.95
N ILE A 87 7.05 -17.62 13.90
CA ILE A 87 6.52 -17.03 12.66
C ILE A 87 5.24 -16.23 12.94
N ILE A 88 4.36 -16.72 13.81
CA ILE A 88 3.15 -16.00 14.21
C ILE A 88 3.50 -14.70 14.95
N ARG A 89 4.46 -14.74 15.88
CA ARG A 89 4.93 -13.54 16.60
C ARG A 89 5.58 -12.51 15.69
N ASP A 90 6.37 -12.96 14.73
CA ASP A 90 7.06 -12.08 13.79
C ASP A 90 6.04 -11.39 12.87
N LEU A 91 5.03 -12.13 12.39
CA LEU A 91 3.91 -11.58 11.62
C LEU A 91 3.03 -10.64 12.45
N GLU A 92 2.75 -10.96 13.72
CA GLU A 92 2.02 -10.08 14.64
C GLU A 92 2.77 -8.77 14.88
N MET A 93 4.11 -8.83 15.00
CA MET A 93 4.96 -7.65 15.15
C MET A 93 4.99 -6.78 13.88
N GLU A 94 5.08 -7.39 12.70
CA GLU A 94 5.01 -6.65 11.42
C GLU A 94 3.63 -6.01 11.19
N LEU A 95 2.56 -6.71 11.57
CA LEU A 95 1.21 -6.15 11.55
C LEU A 95 1.09 -4.95 12.50
N GLU A 96 1.59 -5.04 13.73
CA GLU A 96 1.53 -3.90 14.65
C GLU A 96 2.39 -2.72 14.20
N GLN A 97 3.55 -2.98 13.59
CA GLN A 97 4.37 -1.93 13.01
C GLN A 97 3.61 -1.21 11.88
N THR A 98 2.97 -1.97 10.99
CA THR A 98 2.18 -1.42 9.88
C THR A 98 0.99 -0.61 10.40
N ARG A 99 0.30 -1.11 11.42
CA ARG A 99 -0.81 -0.40 12.07
C ARG A 99 -0.34 0.91 12.70
N PHE A 100 0.81 0.90 13.36
CA PHE A 100 1.38 2.10 13.96
C PHE A 100 1.70 3.17 12.92
N GLU A 101 2.28 2.78 11.79
CA GLU A 101 2.55 3.68 10.66
C GLU A 101 1.26 4.26 10.07
N LEU A 102 0.23 3.42 9.87
CA LEU A 102 -1.09 3.89 9.42
C LEU A 102 -1.71 4.88 10.42
N GLU A 103 -1.55 4.65 11.72
CA GLU A 103 -2.04 5.55 12.77
C GLU A 103 -1.30 6.90 12.76
N GLN A 104 0.00 6.91 12.46
CA GLN A 104 0.77 8.14 12.28
C GLN A 104 0.31 8.91 11.04
N THR A 105 0.20 8.24 9.89
CA THR A 105 -0.31 8.88 8.66
C THR A 105 -1.73 9.42 8.85
N ARG A 106 -2.59 8.69 9.57
CA ARG A 106 -3.93 9.17 9.91
C ARG A 106 -3.88 10.48 10.70
N ARG A 107 -3.01 10.56 11.72
CA ARG A 107 -2.85 11.78 12.52
C ARG A 107 -2.33 12.96 11.70
N GLU A 108 -1.39 12.73 10.79
CA GLU A 108 -0.90 13.77 9.87
C GLU A 108 -2.00 14.26 8.91
N LEU A 109 -2.85 13.35 8.44
CA LEU A 109 -3.99 13.69 7.60
C LEU A 109 -5.05 14.48 8.38
N GLU A 110 -5.36 14.09 9.62
CA GLU A 110 -6.25 14.82 10.52
C GLU A 110 -5.73 16.24 10.80
N HIS A 111 -4.42 16.39 11.03
CA HIS A 111 -3.80 17.69 11.22
C HIS A 111 -3.90 18.57 9.97
N SER A 112 -3.61 17.98 8.80
CA SER A 112 -3.74 18.68 7.51
C SER A 112 -5.19 19.09 7.25
N GLN A 113 -6.15 18.22 7.57
CA GLN A 113 -7.58 18.50 7.46
C GLN A 113 -8.00 19.67 8.38
N CYS A 114 -7.52 19.71 9.63
CA CYS A 114 -7.78 20.84 10.53
C CYS A 114 -7.23 22.15 9.98
N SER A 115 -6.02 22.14 9.43
CA SER A 115 -5.41 23.33 8.81
C SER A 115 -6.26 23.85 7.63
N LEU A 116 -6.68 22.95 6.74
CA LEU A 116 -7.54 23.30 5.61
C LEU A 116 -8.90 23.84 6.06
N GLN A 117 -9.50 23.26 7.10
CA GLN A 117 -10.75 23.74 7.67
C GLN A 117 -10.63 25.17 8.21
N LEU A 118 -9.51 25.50 8.86
CA LEU A 118 -9.23 26.86 9.32
C LEU A 118 -9.12 27.82 8.13
N THR A 119 -8.37 27.46 7.09
CA THR A 119 -8.24 28.30 5.88
C THR A 119 -9.59 28.52 5.20
N ILE A 120 -10.44 27.49 5.10
CA ILE A 120 -11.80 27.62 4.54
C ILE A 120 -12.62 28.63 5.35
N ARG A 121 -12.53 28.56 6.68
CA ARG A 121 -13.24 29.49 7.57
C ARG A 121 -12.77 30.93 7.41
N GLU A 122 -11.45 31.14 7.31
CA GLU A 122 -10.88 32.48 7.07
C GLU A 122 -11.35 33.06 5.72
N LEU A 123 -11.36 32.25 4.67
CA LEU A 123 -11.85 32.67 3.35
C LEU A 123 -13.34 33.00 3.36
N GLN A 124 -14.15 32.23 4.08
CA GLN A 124 -15.59 32.52 4.25
C GLN A 124 -15.82 33.86 4.95
N ASN A 125 -15.09 34.11 6.04
CA ASN A 125 -15.16 35.40 6.75
C ASN A 125 -14.73 36.57 5.84
N ALA A 126 -13.63 36.41 5.08
CA ALA A 126 -13.18 37.43 4.15
C ALA A 126 -14.21 37.71 3.04
N ARG A 127 -14.87 36.65 2.55
CA ARG A 127 -15.96 36.77 1.58
C ARG A 127 -17.14 37.55 2.16
N GLU A 128 -17.56 37.23 3.37
CA GLU A 128 -18.67 37.92 4.04
C GLU A 128 -18.37 39.41 4.25
N VAL A 129 -17.15 39.76 4.66
CA VAL A 129 -16.71 41.16 4.76
C VAL A 129 -16.79 41.87 3.41
N ASN A 130 -16.36 41.21 2.33
CA ASN A 130 -16.42 41.78 0.99
C ASN A 130 -17.87 41.96 0.50
N ASP A 131 -18.75 41.01 0.78
CA ASP A 131 -20.17 41.07 0.43
C ASP A 131 -20.86 42.22 1.21
N ASN A 132 -20.60 42.35 2.51
CA ASN A 132 -21.07 43.48 3.33
C ASN A 132 -20.59 44.83 2.79
N PHE A 133 -19.32 44.92 2.36
CA PHE A 133 -18.79 46.15 1.78
C PHE A 133 -19.45 46.47 0.43
N ARG A 134 -19.67 45.46 -0.41
CA ARG A 134 -20.39 45.61 -1.68
C ARG A 134 -21.81 46.13 -1.46
N ASP A 135 -22.53 45.57 -0.49
CA ASP A 135 -23.89 45.99 -0.15
C ASP A 135 -23.93 47.44 0.35
N MET A 136 -22.99 47.83 1.21
CA MET A 136 -22.84 49.21 1.67
C MET A 136 -22.69 50.19 0.50
N ILE A 137 -21.78 49.90 -0.44
CA ILE A 137 -21.56 50.76 -1.62
C ILE A 137 -22.81 50.80 -2.53
N SER A 138 -23.54 49.69 -2.64
CA SER A 138 -24.79 49.66 -3.41
C SER A 138 -25.88 50.54 -2.79
N GLY A 139 -25.97 50.61 -1.46
CA GLY A 139 -26.90 51.46 -0.73
C GLY A 139 -26.66 52.95 -0.99
N PHE A 140 -25.40 53.39 -1.03
CA PHE A 140 -25.07 54.79 -1.36
C PHE A 140 -25.42 55.18 -2.80
N ARG A 141 -25.43 54.23 -3.74
CA ARG A 141 -25.79 54.49 -5.14
C ARG A 141 -27.29 54.74 -5.32
N ASN A 142 -28.13 54.17 -4.45
CA ASN A 142 -29.60 54.30 -4.54
C ASN A 142 -30.17 55.57 -3.86
N VAL A 143 -29.38 56.31 -3.09
CA VAL A 143 -29.83 57.52 -2.36
C VAL A 143 -29.60 58.82 -3.16
N ASN A 144 -28.81 58.78 -4.24
CA ASN A 144 -28.47 59.95 -5.07
C ASN A 144 -29.33 60.10 -6.34
N ILE A 145 -30.51 59.46 -6.39
CA ILE A 145 -31.48 59.57 -7.48
C ILE A 145 -32.84 59.92 -6.85
N ASP A 146 -33.02 61.19 -6.49
CA ASP A 146 -34.31 61.88 -6.29
C ASP A 146 -34.08 63.38 -6.51
#